data_AF-A0A7J6TPL5-F1
#
_entry.id   AF-A0A7J6TPL5-F1
#
_cell.length_a   1.000
_cell.length_b   1.000
_cell.length_c   1.000
_cell.angle_alpha   90.00
_cell.angle_beta   90.00
_cell.angle_gamma   90.00
#
_symmetry.space_group_name_H-M   'P 1'
#
loop_
_entity.id
_entity.type
_entity.pdbx_description
1 polymer ?
#
loop_
_entity_poly.entity_id
_entity_poly.type
_entity_poly.pdbx_seq_one_letter_code
_entity_poly.pdbx_strand_id
1 'polypeptide(L)'
;MMAVRYLIQPAEKQPEGSRWSAKKLWMVIRDLGPYSMSEGDVVKLGRFKLRVRQLCGDESEELVRPDLMGAESQTSMATCAPPEADGMPCRICLLEASGSDEDPLVEACACRGSIRYVHLGCLRHWVEGRLSLNSGSEQQGPAHTYLFRQLACELCRTNYPLYVKLHDGHVEQLVPMPETRAPYMVLENMMRVDPIGGGQTEGTDSQSSVHARGVYVISLAGKKMLRLGRGHESDVRIADVSISRWHATVSFTEDGRFVLEDHNSKFGTLVALRRPRVIEAAPPPVPAEGAEAPKAPVLTVQAGRTVFRISRDVPPPLLPPARPDPVVIQEGASVADQNAAVAMIAAQLGNDYRAAALALQRQQQLQQQQQQQEQQQQQQIENRTEGRPDDEEEQRQNDEQQ
;
A
#
# COMPACT_ATOMS: atom_id res chain seq x y z
N MET A 1 32.65 19.86 17.31
CA MET A 1 31.34 20.31 16.76
C MET A 1 30.25 19.46 17.38
N MET A 2 29.21 20.07 17.96
CA MET A 2 28.03 19.35 18.45
C MET A 2 27.33 18.69 17.26
N ALA A 3 27.16 17.37 17.27
CA ALA A 3 26.46 16.66 16.22
C ALA A 3 24.99 17.11 16.22
N VAL A 4 24.59 17.95 15.26
CA VAL A 4 23.19 18.33 15.08
C VAL A 4 22.41 17.05 14.76
N ARG A 5 21.40 16.74 15.57
CA ARG A 5 20.50 15.59 15.38
C ARG A 5 19.18 16.11 14.84
N TYR A 6 18.75 15.64 13.68
CA TYR A 6 17.42 15.94 13.16
C TYR A 6 16.43 14.90 13.64
N LEU A 7 15.20 15.31 13.93
CA LEU A 7 14.14 14.44 14.43
C LEU A 7 12.93 14.53 13.50
N ILE A 8 12.43 13.38 13.03
CA ILE A 8 11.11 13.31 12.41
C ILE A 8 10.13 12.83 13.47
N GLN A 9 9.05 13.56 13.66
CA GLN A 9 7.98 13.22 14.61
C GLN A 9 6.67 12.89 13.89
N PRO A 10 5.83 12.00 14.47
CA PRO A 10 4.51 11.72 13.93
C PRO A 10 3.65 12.98 13.80
N ALA A 11 2.94 13.10 12.68
CA ALA A 11 2.11 14.28 12.40
C ALA A 11 0.88 14.41 13.33
N GLU A 12 0.49 13.32 13.99
CA GLU A 12 -0.72 13.23 14.84
C GLU A 12 -0.58 13.95 16.20
N LYS A 13 0.63 14.39 16.59
CA LYS A 13 0.89 15.14 17.84
C LYS A 13 0.82 16.66 17.66
N GLN A 14 -0.16 17.18 16.93
CA GLN A 14 -0.34 18.64 16.79
C GLN A 14 -1.10 19.20 18.01
N PRO A 15 -0.73 20.39 18.51
CA PRO A 15 -1.53 21.10 19.52
C PRO A 15 -2.90 21.49 18.95
N GLU A 16 -3.93 21.49 19.80
CA GLU A 16 -5.29 21.92 19.46
C GLU A 16 -5.29 23.33 18.83
N GLY A 17 -5.97 23.49 17.69
CA GLY A 17 -6.10 24.78 16.99
C GLY A 17 -5.21 24.97 15.74
N SER A 18 -4.45 23.96 15.31
CA SER A 18 -3.63 24.06 14.10
C SER A 18 -4.47 24.14 12.81
N ARG A 19 -4.17 25.11 11.94
CA ARG A 19 -4.82 25.33 10.62
C ARG A 19 -4.42 24.27 9.57
N TRP A 20 -3.48 23.39 9.89
CA TRP A 20 -2.87 22.45 8.94
C TRP A 20 -3.47 21.04 9.11
N SER A 21 -3.83 20.39 8.00
CA SER A 21 -4.23 18.98 8.04
C SER A 21 -2.99 18.07 8.14
N ALA A 22 -2.73 17.57 9.33
CA ALA A 22 -1.65 16.63 9.58
C ALA A 22 -1.84 15.35 8.76
N LYS A 23 -0.89 15.04 7.89
CA LYS A 23 -0.88 13.78 7.13
C LYS A 23 0.00 12.76 7.83
N LYS A 24 -0.51 11.53 7.96
CA LYS A 24 0.26 10.40 8.49
C LYS A 24 1.55 10.23 7.69
N LEU A 25 2.66 10.09 8.42
CA LEU A 25 3.99 9.86 7.86
C LEU A 25 4.25 8.37 7.73
N TRP A 26 4.76 7.96 6.57
CA TRP A 26 5.04 6.57 6.24
C TRP A 26 6.51 6.43 5.85
N MET A 27 7.26 5.62 6.58
CA MET A 27 8.65 5.32 6.27
C MET A 27 8.72 4.25 5.19
N VAL A 28 9.53 4.45 4.15
CA VAL A 28 9.74 3.47 3.08
C VAL A 28 10.84 2.51 3.50
N ILE A 29 10.53 1.22 3.65
CA ILE A 29 11.46 0.22 4.21
C ILE A 29 12.64 -0.04 3.27
N ARG A 30 12.42 -0.01 1.95
CA ARG A 30 13.46 -0.31 0.95
C ARG A 30 14.75 0.49 1.13
N ASP A 31 14.61 1.78 1.47
CA ASP A 31 15.77 2.66 1.68
C ASP A 31 16.37 2.54 3.10
N LEU A 32 15.59 2.03 4.05
CA LEU A 32 15.98 1.85 5.46
C LEU A 32 16.70 0.53 5.75
N GLY A 33 16.53 -0.47 4.88
CA GLY A 33 16.96 -1.84 5.14
C GLY A 33 15.93 -2.62 5.98
N PRO A 34 16.33 -3.78 6.53
CA PRO A 34 15.44 -4.65 7.29
C PRO A 34 14.81 -3.94 8.50
N TYR A 35 13.49 -3.99 8.61
CA TYR A 35 12.74 -3.29 9.65
C TYR A 35 12.28 -4.24 10.76
N SER A 36 12.74 -4.02 11.99
CA SER A 36 12.24 -4.78 13.15
C SER A 36 10.84 -4.32 13.53
N MET A 37 9.87 -5.24 13.40
CA MET A 37 8.46 -4.97 13.64
C MET A 37 8.15 -4.95 15.14
N SER A 38 7.18 -4.11 15.53
CA SER A 38 6.66 -4.06 16.90
C SER A 38 5.14 -4.08 16.93
N GLU A 39 4.55 -4.52 18.04
CA GLU A 39 3.10 -4.50 18.22
C GLU A 39 2.52 -3.09 18.08
N GLY A 40 1.41 -3.02 17.35
CA GLY A 40 0.72 -1.80 16.92
C GLY A 40 1.29 -1.12 15.68
N ASP A 41 2.39 -1.63 15.10
CA ASP A 41 2.92 -1.06 13.86
C ASP A 41 1.92 -1.22 12.72
N VAL A 42 1.85 -0.22 11.84
CA VAL A 42 0.98 -0.27 10.67
C VAL A 42 1.84 -0.35 9.43
N VAL A 43 1.80 -1.51 8.79
CA VAL A 43 2.50 -1.80 7.54
C VAL A 43 1.55 -1.54 6.37
N LYS A 44 2.07 -0.96 5.30
CA LYS A 44 1.35 -0.67 4.07
C LYS A 44 2.05 -1.34 2.90
N LEU A 45 1.32 -2.19 2.19
CA LEU A 45 1.72 -2.90 0.97
C LEU A 45 0.86 -2.37 -0.17
N GLY A 46 1.41 -1.50 -1.02
CA GLY A 46 0.59 -0.78 -2.01
C GLY A 46 -0.50 0.06 -1.33
N ARG A 47 -1.77 -0.23 -1.58
CA ARG A 47 -2.92 0.42 -0.91
C ARG A 47 -3.40 -0.32 0.35
N PHE A 48 -2.98 -1.56 0.53
CA PHE A 48 -3.41 -2.41 1.62
C PHE A 48 -2.66 -2.06 2.90
N LYS A 49 -3.35 -2.11 4.05
CA LYS A 49 -2.80 -1.74 5.36
C LYS A 49 -3.04 -2.87 6.35
N LEU A 50 -1.97 -3.29 7.01
CA LEU A 50 -1.95 -4.31 8.03
C LEU A 50 -1.46 -3.70 9.33
N ARG A 51 -2.17 -3.94 10.44
CA ARG A 51 -1.70 -3.59 11.77
C ARG A 51 -1.15 -4.83 12.45
N VAL A 52 0.06 -4.73 12.97
CA VAL A 52 0.64 -5.75 13.85
C VAL A 52 -0.13 -5.72 15.15
N ARG A 53 -0.86 -6.79 15.44
CA ARG A 53 -1.73 -6.87 16.60
C ARG A 53 -1.07 -7.63 17.74
N GLN A 54 -0.39 -8.72 17.42
CA GLN A 54 0.30 -9.57 18.36
C GLN A 54 1.59 -10.12 17.72
N LEU A 55 2.67 -10.19 18.49
CA LEU A 55 3.91 -10.88 18.14
C LEU A 55 4.28 -11.85 19.25
N CYS A 56 4.48 -13.12 18.93
CA CYS A 56 4.91 -14.15 19.88
C CYS A 56 6.19 -14.79 19.37
N GLY A 57 7.29 -14.59 20.11
CA GLY A 57 8.61 -15.12 19.77
C GLY A 57 9.03 -16.36 20.58
N ASP A 58 8.32 -16.69 21.66
CA ASP A 58 8.71 -17.75 22.58
C ASP A 58 8.52 -19.12 21.93
N GLU A 59 9.59 -19.68 21.37
CA GLU A 59 9.58 -21.01 20.74
C GLU A 59 9.20 -22.07 21.78
N SER A 60 7.96 -22.54 21.68
CA SER A 60 7.41 -23.64 22.48
C SER A 60 6.77 -24.64 21.53
N GLU A 61 6.90 -25.93 21.87
CA GLU A 61 6.20 -27.02 21.18
C GLU A 61 4.70 -27.04 21.52
N GLU A 62 4.27 -26.27 22.53
CA GLU A 62 2.87 -26.15 22.91
C GLU A 62 2.08 -25.37 21.86
N LEU A 63 0.87 -25.88 21.58
CA LEU A 63 -0.10 -25.19 20.75
C LEU A 63 -0.71 -24.03 21.53
N VAL A 64 -0.74 -22.86 20.89
CA VAL A 64 -1.27 -21.62 21.49
C VAL A 64 -2.44 -21.12 20.66
N ARG A 65 -3.42 -20.52 21.33
CA ARG A 65 -4.55 -19.82 20.68
C ARG A 65 -4.25 -18.33 20.59
N PRO A 66 -4.10 -17.77 19.37
CA PRO A 66 -3.88 -16.34 19.19
C PRO A 66 -5.08 -15.50 19.64
N ASP A 67 -4.84 -14.27 20.09
CA ASP A 67 -5.94 -13.32 20.37
C ASP A 67 -6.43 -12.67 19.07
N LEU A 68 -7.56 -13.18 18.58
CA LEU A 68 -8.19 -12.73 17.35
C LEU A 68 -9.09 -11.50 17.51
N MET A 69 -9.52 -11.16 18.73
CA MET A 69 -10.70 -10.31 18.94
C MET A 69 -10.51 -9.11 19.84
N GLY A 70 -9.50 -9.12 20.71
CA GLY A 70 -9.04 -7.91 21.39
C GLY A 70 -9.94 -7.59 22.57
N ALA A 71 -9.48 -6.64 23.39
CA ALA A 71 -10.10 -6.39 24.69
C ALA A 71 -11.59 -6.06 24.63
N GLU A 72 -12.06 -5.51 23.51
CA GLU A 72 -13.39 -4.92 23.33
C GLU A 72 -14.49 -5.88 22.84
N SER A 73 -14.16 -7.12 22.45
CA SER A 73 -15.15 -8.05 21.89
C SER A 73 -15.58 -9.21 22.80
N GLN A 74 -15.17 -9.20 24.07
CA GLN A 74 -15.48 -10.27 25.03
C GLN A 74 -16.94 -10.29 25.50
N THR A 75 -17.78 -9.34 25.07
CA THR A 75 -19.10 -9.10 25.64
C THR A 75 -20.28 -9.64 24.82
N SER A 76 -20.10 -10.08 23.56
CA SER A 76 -21.19 -10.68 22.78
C SER A 76 -21.15 -12.20 22.85
N MET A 77 -22.21 -12.78 23.40
CA MET A 77 -22.37 -14.22 23.59
C MET A 77 -23.76 -14.63 23.11
N ALA A 78 -23.84 -15.70 22.33
CA ALA A 78 -25.11 -16.31 21.97
C ALA A 78 -25.68 -17.03 23.19
N THR A 79 -26.99 -17.12 23.28
CA THR A 79 -27.67 -17.87 24.35
C THR A 79 -28.58 -18.91 23.75
N CYS A 80 -28.76 -20.01 24.46
CA CYS A 80 -29.83 -20.93 24.14
C CYS A 80 -31.19 -20.22 24.10
N ALA A 81 -32.04 -20.69 23.19
CA ALA A 81 -33.39 -20.20 23.03
C ALA A 81 -34.19 -20.44 24.33
N PRO A 82 -35.14 -19.55 24.66
CA PRO A 82 -36.00 -19.74 25.82
C PRO A 82 -36.89 -20.99 25.66
N PRO A 83 -37.44 -21.55 26.76
CA PRO A 83 -38.34 -22.70 26.70
C PRO A 83 -39.57 -22.49 25.81
N GLU A 84 -40.00 -21.23 25.64
CA GLU A 84 -41.10 -20.83 24.74
C GLU A 84 -40.80 -21.07 23.25
N ALA A 85 -39.53 -21.32 22.90
CA ALA A 85 -39.11 -21.66 21.56
C ALA A 85 -39.23 -23.16 21.25
N ASP A 86 -39.72 -23.98 22.20
CA ASP A 86 -39.96 -25.39 21.96
C ASP A 86 -41.00 -25.59 20.84
N GLY A 87 -40.74 -26.53 19.94
CA GLY A 87 -41.51 -26.71 18.70
C GLY A 87 -41.29 -25.65 17.61
N MET A 88 -40.42 -24.64 17.81
CA MET A 88 -40.05 -23.71 16.73
C MET A 88 -39.06 -24.36 15.75
N PRO A 89 -39.15 -24.08 14.43
CA PRO A 89 -38.25 -24.66 13.46
C PRO A 89 -36.89 -23.95 13.46
N CYS A 90 -35.82 -24.73 13.35
CA CYS A 90 -34.50 -24.21 13.02
C CYS A 90 -34.52 -23.56 11.63
N ARG A 91 -34.00 -22.34 11.51
CA ARG A 91 -33.96 -21.62 10.22
C ARG A 91 -33.12 -22.31 9.14
N ILE A 92 -32.12 -23.12 9.52
CA ILE A 92 -31.19 -23.75 8.57
C ILE A 92 -31.74 -25.09 8.07
N CYS A 93 -32.08 -26.02 8.98
CA CYS A 93 -32.53 -27.36 8.60
C CYS A 93 -34.06 -27.52 8.53
N LEU A 94 -34.82 -26.52 9.00
CA LEU A 94 -36.30 -26.53 9.06
C LEU A 94 -36.90 -27.61 9.96
N LEU A 95 -36.09 -28.30 10.76
CA LEU A 95 -36.55 -29.25 11.77
C LEU A 95 -36.90 -28.52 13.07
N GLU A 96 -37.92 -28.99 13.77
CA GLU A 96 -38.31 -28.51 15.10
C GLU A 96 -37.30 -28.96 16.16
N ALA A 97 -37.17 -28.17 17.23
CA ALA A 97 -36.37 -28.58 18.39
C ALA A 97 -36.88 -29.91 18.95
N SER A 98 -35.98 -30.86 19.17
CA SER A 98 -36.33 -32.19 19.68
C SER A 98 -36.45 -32.25 21.21
N GLY A 99 -36.47 -31.10 21.90
CA GLY A 99 -36.40 -31.02 23.35
C GLY A 99 -35.14 -31.64 23.97
N SER A 100 -34.13 -31.96 23.16
CA SER A 100 -32.86 -32.53 23.62
C SER A 100 -31.81 -31.45 23.86
N ASP A 101 -31.07 -31.59 24.96
CA ASP A 101 -29.98 -30.67 25.34
C ASP A 101 -28.70 -30.85 24.49
N GLU A 102 -28.66 -31.87 23.63
CA GLU A 102 -27.48 -32.21 22.80
C GLU A 102 -27.27 -31.23 21.63
N ASP A 103 -28.34 -30.72 21.01
CA ASP A 103 -28.26 -29.71 19.93
C ASP A 103 -29.35 -28.64 20.09
N PRO A 104 -29.21 -27.74 21.08
CA PRO A 104 -30.24 -26.77 21.41
C PRO A 104 -30.39 -25.72 20.30
N LEU A 105 -31.60 -25.14 20.21
CA LEU A 105 -31.79 -23.90 19.46
C LEU A 105 -31.07 -22.75 20.18
N VAL A 106 -30.43 -21.88 19.41
CA VAL A 106 -29.70 -20.70 19.90
C VAL A 106 -30.17 -19.43 19.21
N GLU A 107 -30.11 -18.32 19.95
CA GLU A 107 -30.30 -16.96 19.45
C GLU A 107 -28.92 -16.33 19.17
N ALA A 108 -28.41 -16.50 17.95
CA ALA A 108 -27.04 -16.11 17.60
C ALA A 108 -26.92 -14.73 16.92
N CYS A 109 -28.03 -14.03 16.68
CA CYS A 109 -28.04 -12.73 16.00
C CYS A 109 -29.33 -11.94 16.29
N ALA A 110 -29.44 -10.71 15.80
CA ALA A 110 -30.58 -9.83 16.05
C ALA A 110 -31.83 -10.11 15.16
N CYS A 111 -31.95 -11.30 14.57
CA CYS A 111 -33.12 -11.70 13.79
C CYS A 111 -34.38 -11.79 14.67
N ARG A 112 -35.57 -11.63 14.08
CA ARG A 112 -36.86 -11.60 14.79
C ARG A 112 -37.83 -12.68 14.28
N GLY A 113 -38.81 -13.09 15.08
CA GLY A 113 -39.73 -14.17 14.73
C GLY A 113 -39.03 -15.53 14.72
N SER A 114 -39.59 -16.51 14.00
CA SER A 114 -39.06 -17.88 13.91
C SER A 114 -37.64 -17.96 13.34
N ILE A 115 -37.26 -17.02 12.47
CA ILE A 115 -35.94 -17.00 11.80
C ILE A 115 -34.76 -16.68 12.75
N ARG A 116 -35.01 -16.35 14.01
CA ARG A 116 -33.95 -16.10 14.99
C ARG A 116 -33.33 -17.37 15.55
N TYR A 117 -34.06 -18.49 15.50
CA TYR A 117 -33.67 -19.74 16.11
C TYR A 117 -32.95 -20.64 15.11
N VAL A 118 -31.79 -21.14 15.54
CA VAL A 118 -30.94 -22.04 14.74
C VAL A 118 -30.38 -23.09 15.69
N HIS A 119 -30.35 -24.36 15.28
CA HIS A 119 -29.62 -25.38 16.04
C HIS A 119 -28.13 -25.01 16.14
N LEU A 120 -27.54 -25.23 17.30
CA LEU A 120 -26.12 -24.94 17.53
C LEU A 120 -25.22 -25.68 16.52
N GLY A 121 -25.51 -26.95 16.23
CA GLY A 121 -24.83 -27.78 15.24
C GLY A 121 -24.99 -27.25 13.80
N CYS A 122 -26.20 -26.82 13.43
CA CYS A 122 -26.44 -26.21 12.12
C CYS A 122 -25.66 -24.89 11.95
N LEU A 123 -25.64 -24.06 13.00
CA LEU A 123 -24.89 -22.80 12.99
C LEU A 123 -23.38 -23.04 12.92
N ARG A 124 -22.87 -24.00 13.72
CA ARG A 124 -21.48 -24.47 13.69
C ARG A 124 -21.05 -24.84 12.28
N HIS A 125 -21.80 -25.73 11.63
CA HIS A 125 -21.51 -26.19 10.28
C HIS A 125 -21.51 -25.05 9.25
N TRP A 126 -22.48 -24.13 9.36
CA TRP A 126 -22.57 -22.96 8.49
C TRP A 126 -21.37 -22.02 8.65
N VAL A 127 -20.98 -21.72 9.89
CA VAL A 127 -19.87 -20.83 10.20
C VAL A 127 -18.54 -21.46 9.76
N GLU A 128 -18.32 -22.73 10.08
CA GLU A 128 -17.10 -23.47 9.71
C GLU A 128 -16.88 -23.50 8.19
N GLY A 129 -17.92 -23.85 7.42
CA GLY A 129 -17.84 -23.87 5.95
C GLY A 129 -17.52 -22.49 5.33
N ARG A 130 -17.81 -21.40 6.04
CA ARG A 130 -17.59 -20.02 5.59
C ARG A 130 -16.29 -19.40 6.08
N LEU A 131 -15.76 -19.84 7.22
CA LEU A 131 -14.51 -19.29 7.75
C LEU A 131 -13.30 -19.70 6.90
N SER A 132 -13.42 -20.73 6.04
CA SER A 132 -12.31 -21.24 5.21
C SER A 132 -11.03 -21.44 6.04
N LEU A 133 -11.19 -21.86 7.30
CA LEU A 133 -10.11 -22.36 8.10
C LEU A 133 -9.75 -23.66 7.40
N ASN A 134 -8.68 -23.68 6.62
CA ASN A 134 -8.20 -24.91 6.00
C ASN A 134 -7.98 -25.91 7.14
N SER A 135 -8.93 -26.81 7.35
CA SER A 135 -8.71 -28.08 8.00
C SER A 135 -7.72 -28.80 7.11
N GLY A 136 -6.43 -28.62 7.41
CA GLY A 136 -5.40 -29.52 6.90
C GLY A 136 -5.92 -30.92 7.14
N SER A 137 -5.85 -31.79 6.14
CA SER A 137 -6.04 -33.22 6.36
C SER A 137 -5.20 -33.62 7.58
N GLU A 138 -5.71 -34.50 8.44
CA GLU A 138 -5.07 -34.90 9.71
C GLU A 138 -3.60 -35.37 9.58
N GLN A 139 -3.10 -35.53 8.35
CA GLN A 139 -1.71 -35.88 8.02
C GLN A 139 -0.79 -34.70 7.70
N GLN A 140 -1.32 -33.47 7.62
CA GLN A 140 -0.55 -32.23 7.47
C GLN A 140 -0.83 -31.39 8.72
N GLY A 141 0.21 -31.15 9.52
CA GLY A 141 0.11 -30.44 10.80
C GLY A 141 -0.57 -29.06 10.73
N PRO A 142 -0.68 -28.35 11.87
CA PRO A 142 -1.46 -27.12 11.97
C PRO A 142 -1.12 -26.13 10.86
N ALA A 143 -2.15 -25.55 10.23
CA ALA A 143 -1.97 -24.60 9.15
C ALA A 143 -1.06 -23.44 9.61
N HIS A 144 0.11 -23.30 8.99
CA HIS A 144 1.05 -22.23 9.29
C HIS A 144 0.47 -20.83 9.07
N THR A 145 -0.63 -20.69 8.34
CA THR A 145 -1.26 -19.41 8.07
C THR A 145 -2.75 -19.59 7.82
N TYR A 146 -3.60 -18.78 8.48
CA TYR A 146 -5.02 -18.69 8.20
C TYR A 146 -5.53 -17.26 8.31
N LEU A 147 -6.67 -16.98 7.68
CA LEU A 147 -7.35 -15.70 7.73
C LEU A 147 -8.68 -15.87 8.45
N PHE A 148 -8.76 -15.37 9.68
CA PHE A 148 -9.99 -15.32 10.43
C PHE A 148 -10.82 -14.10 10.01
N ARG A 149 -12.12 -14.29 9.78
CA ARG A 149 -13.09 -13.20 9.56
C ARG A 149 -14.31 -13.48 10.40
N GLN A 150 -14.66 -12.58 11.32
CA GLN A 150 -15.91 -12.75 12.04
C GLN A 150 -17.07 -12.66 11.05
N LEU A 151 -17.88 -13.71 11.01
CA LEU A 151 -19.02 -13.77 10.10
C LEU A 151 -20.16 -12.92 10.66
N ALA A 152 -20.92 -12.34 9.74
CA ALA A 152 -22.16 -11.65 10.04
C ALA A 152 -23.34 -12.46 9.51
N CYS A 153 -24.47 -12.38 10.21
CA CYS A 153 -25.72 -12.94 9.75
C CYS A 153 -26.10 -12.33 8.39
N GLU A 154 -26.46 -13.18 7.43
CA GLU A 154 -26.83 -12.79 6.08
C GLU A 154 -28.15 -12.00 6.00
N LEU A 155 -29.00 -12.07 7.02
CA LEU A 155 -30.25 -11.30 7.09
C LEU A 155 -30.08 -9.99 7.85
N CYS A 156 -29.72 -10.07 9.13
CA CYS A 156 -29.68 -8.90 10.00
C CYS A 156 -28.31 -8.22 10.08
N ARG A 157 -27.28 -8.76 9.40
CA ARG A 157 -25.89 -8.24 9.39
C ARG A 157 -25.21 -8.17 10.74
N THR A 158 -25.82 -8.68 11.80
CA THR A 158 -25.20 -8.77 13.13
C THR A 158 -24.10 -9.83 13.10
N ASN A 159 -22.92 -9.50 13.62
CA ASN A 159 -21.83 -10.45 13.77
C ASN A 159 -22.24 -11.62 14.66
N TYR A 160 -21.97 -12.85 14.22
CA TYR A 160 -22.16 -14.01 15.07
C TYR A 160 -21.20 -13.95 16.27
N PRO A 161 -21.69 -14.20 17.49
CA PRO A 161 -20.86 -14.35 18.68
C PRO A 161 -19.81 -15.46 18.52
N LEU A 162 -18.70 -15.35 19.24
CA LEU A 162 -17.70 -16.43 19.29
C LEU A 162 -17.99 -17.49 20.33
N TYR A 163 -18.85 -17.16 21.30
CA TYR A 163 -19.17 -18.02 22.40
C TYR A 163 -20.69 -18.18 22.50
N VAL A 164 -21.10 -19.34 22.98
CA VAL A 164 -22.49 -19.67 23.28
C VAL A 164 -22.58 -20.09 24.74
N LYS A 165 -23.57 -19.58 25.46
CA LYS A 165 -23.93 -20.06 26.80
C LYS A 165 -25.05 -21.09 26.69
N LEU A 166 -24.76 -22.30 27.14
CA LEU A 166 -25.67 -23.43 27.20
C LEU A 166 -26.64 -23.32 28.40
N HIS A 167 -27.70 -24.14 28.40
CA HIS A 167 -28.73 -24.13 29.45
C HIS A 167 -28.18 -24.48 30.85
N ASP A 168 -27.18 -25.36 30.91
CA ASP A 168 -26.44 -25.73 32.13
C ASP A 168 -25.52 -24.62 32.67
N GLY A 169 -25.43 -23.50 31.94
CA GLY A 169 -24.58 -22.37 32.27
C GLY A 169 -23.15 -22.47 31.74
N HIS A 170 -22.77 -23.58 31.11
CA HIS A 170 -21.47 -23.72 30.47
C HIS A 170 -21.35 -22.79 29.26
N VAL A 171 -20.13 -22.31 29.03
CA VAL A 171 -19.82 -21.43 27.89
C VAL A 171 -18.86 -22.16 26.97
N GLU A 172 -19.27 -22.33 25.72
CA GLU A 172 -18.48 -23.00 24.69
C GLU A 172 -18.17 -22.05 23.53
N GLN A 173 -17.14 -22.39 22.76
CA GLN A 173 -16.89 -21.69 21.49
C GLN A 173 -17.96 -22.08 20.47
N LEU A 174 -18.44 -21.08 19.72
CA LEU A 174 -19.36 -21.30 18.62
C LEU A 174 -18.69 -22.18 17.56
N VAL A 175 -17.47 -21.86 17.14
CA VAL A 175 -16.63 -22.73 16.29
C VAL A 175 -15.23 -22.80 16.91
N PRO A 176 -14.63 -24.00 17.03
CA PRO A 176 -13.26 -24.14 17.51
C PRO A 176 -12.28 -23.32 16.67
N MET A 177 -11.55 -22.43 17.33
CA MET A 177 -10.54 -21.63 16.65
C MET A 177 -9.26 -22.44 16.44
N PRO A 178 -8.59 -22.36 15.28
CA PRO A 178 -7.37 -23.10 15.04
C PRO A 178 -6.27 -22.67 16.01
N GLU A 179 -5.52 -23.66 16.49
CA GLU A 179 -4.34 -23.43 17.31
C GLU A 179 -3.10 -23.26 16.42
N THR A 180 -2.06 -22.62 16.95
CA THR A 180 -0.84 -22.33 16.20
C THR A 180 0.42 -22.53 17.05
N ARG A 181 1.58 -22.57 16.41
CA ARG A 181 2.89 -22.72 17.08
C ARG A 181 3.70 -21.44 16.98
N ALA A 182 4.47 -21.13 18.01
CA ALA A 182 5.44 -20.04 17.98
C ALA A 182 6.67 -20.41 17.11
N PRO A 183 7.38 -19.42 16.53
CA PRO A 183 7.07 -17.99 16.57
C PRO A 183 5.89 -17.65 15.65
N TYR A 184 4.97 -16.81 16.10
CA TYR A 184 3.80 -16.39 15.31
C TYR A 184 3.51 -14.90 15.41
N MET A 185 2.78 -14.38 14.42
CA MET A 185 2.26 -13.02 14.41
C MET A 185 0.79 -12.99 14.03
N VAL A 186 0.10 -11.97 14.54
CA VAL A 186 -1.28 -11.66 14.20
C VAL A 186 -1.32 -10.30 13.51
N LEU A 187 -1.81 -10.27 12.27
CA LEU A 187 -1.93 -9.05 11.46
C LEU A 187 -3.41 -8.74 11.20
N GLU A 188 -3.86 -7.58 11.65
CA GLU A 188 -5.22 -7.09 11.43
C GLU A 188 -5.30 -6.33 10.10
N ASN A 189 -6.21 -6.71 9.22
CA ASN A 189 -6.49 -5.99 7.98
C ASN A 189 -7.22 -4.67 8.27
N MET A 190 -6.57 -3.54 8.04
CA MET A 190 -7.19 -2.24 8.28
C MET A 190 -8.13 -1.79 7.14
N MET A 191 -8.19 -2.51 6.02
CA MET A 191 -9.12 -2.23 4.94
C MET A 191 -10.52 -2.72 5.30
N ARG A 192 -11.55 -1.91 5.02
CA ARG A 192 -12.94 -2.34 5.16
C ARG A 192 -13.21 -3.42 4.11
N VAL A 193 -13.78 -4.54 4.54
CA VAL A 193 -14.30 -5.57 3.67
C VAL A 193 -15.79 -5.64 3.96
N ASP A 194 -16.63 -5.46 2.96
CA ASP A 194 -18.07 -5.61 3.15
C ASP A 194 -18.38 -7.06 3.59
N PRO A 195 -19.11 -7.28 4.69
CA PRO A 195 -19.32 -8.62 5.27
C PRO A 195 -19.95 -9.67 4.34
N ILE A 196 -20.52 -9.25 3.20
CA ILE A 196 -21.23 -10.12 2.25
C ILE A 196 -20.58 -10.14 0.85
N GLY A 197 -19.33 -9.67 0.73
CA GLY A 197 -18.55 -9.89 -0.50
C GLY A 197 -19.03 -9.10 -1.72
N GLY A 198 -19.54 -7.88 -1.54
CA GLY A 198 -19.93 -7.00 -2.63
C GLY A 198 -19.39 -5.58 -2.47
N GLY A 199 -18.31 -5.27 -3.19
CA GLY A 199 -17.93 -3.92 -3.62
C GLY A 199 -17.38 -2.96 -2.57
N GLN A 200 -16.13 -2.54 -2.76
CA GLN A 200 -15.47 -1.45 -2.03
C GLN A 200 -16.38 -0.20 -1.98
N THR A 201 -16.95 0.12 -0.83
CA THR A 201 -17.65 1.41 -0.62
C THR A 201 -16.77 2.36 0.20
N GLU A 202 -16.45 3.52 -0.39
CA GLU A 202 -15.82 4.65 0.31
C GLU A 202 -16.89 5.36 1.16
N GLY A 203 -17.30 4.75 2.27
CA GLY A 203 -18.28 5.30 3.21
C GLY A 203 -17.62 5.96 4.43
N THR A 204 -17.99 7.21 4.72
CA THR A 204 -17.53 8.05 5.84
C THR A 204 -18.25 7.80 7.18
N ASP A 205 -18.62 6.57 7.49
CA ASP A 205 -19.27 6.28 8.77
C ASP A 205 -18.27 5.70 9.76
N SER A 206 -17.94 6.48 10.78
CA SER A 206 -16.90 6.23 11.79
C SER A 206 -17.32 5.27 12.90
N GLN A 207 -18.47 4.60 12.77
CA GLN A 207 -19.02 3.70 13.80
C GLN A 207 -19.34 2.28 13.31
N SER A 208 -19.12 1.94 12.04
CA SER A 208 -19.31 0.57 11.55
C SER A 208 -17.99 -0.20 11.37
N SER A 209 -17.91 -1.33 12.08
CA SER A 209 -17.05 -2.49 11.86
C SER A 209 -15.54 -2.39 12.17
N VAL A 210 -15.19 -2.51 13.45
CA VAL A 210 -13.95 -3.20 13.86
C VAL A 210 -14.01 -4.68 13.42
N HIS A 211 -15.22 -5.26 13.39
CA HIS A 211 -15.50 -6.69 13.21
C HIS A 211 -15.66 -7.19 11.76
N ALA A 212 -15.51 -6.33 10.74
CA ALA A 212 -15.50 -6.75 9.33
C ALA A 212 -14.07 -6.85 8.75
N ARG A 213 -13.08 -6.64 9.61
CA ARG A 213 -11.65 -6.69 9.27
C ARG A 213 -11.14 -8.10 9.49
N GLY A 214 -10.60 -8.71 8.44
CA GLY A 214 -9.96 -10.02 8.54
C GLY A 214 -8.67 -9.95 9.37
N VAL A 215 -8.42 -10.97 10.18
CA VAL A 215 -7.22 -11.12 11.01
C VAL A 215 -6.41 -12.29 10.46
N TYR A 216 -5.20 -12.01 10.00
CA TYR A 216 -4.25 -13.04 9.57
C TYR A 216 -3.51 -13.56 10.80
N VAL A 217 -3.53 -14.87 10.99
CA VAL A 217 -2.64 -15.56 11.92
C VAL A 217 -1.59 -16.29 11.11
N ILE A 218 -0.34 -16.07 11.46
CA ILE A 218 0.79 -16.59 10.72
C ILE A 218 1.83 -17.12 11.68
N SER A 219 2.09 -18.41 11.62
CA SER A 219 3.20 -19.09 12.28
C SER A 219 4.39 -19.23 11.35
N LEU A 220 5.57 -18.85 11.85
CA LEU A 220 6.87 -19.13 11.26
C LEU A 220 7.52 -20.40 11.86
N ALA A 221 6.81 -21.16 12.69
CA ALA A 221 7.30 -22.45 13.18
C ALA A 221 7.67 -23.37 12.00
N GLY A 222 8.92 -23.82 11.95
CA GLY A 222 9.43 -24.65 10.86
C GLY A 222 9.63 -23.92 9.51
N LYS A 223 9.47 -22.59 9.46
CA LYS A 223 9.69 -21.77 8.26
C LYS A 223 10.68 -20.65 8.52
N LYS A 224 11.70 -20.53 7.66
CA LYS A 224 12.72 -19.46 7.76
C LYS A 224 12.17 -18.06 7.46
N MET A 225 11.21 -17.96 6.55
CA MET A 225 10.60 -16.71 6.14
C MET A 225 9.18 -16.91 5.65
N LEU A 226 8.41 -15.83 5.72
CA LEU A 226 7.06 -15.70 5.23
C LEU A 226 7.02 -14.74 4.05
N ARG A 227 6.32 -15.10 2.97
CA ARG A 227 6.16 -14.26 1.78
C ARG A 227 4.80 -13.56 1.78
N LEU A 228 4.84 -12.23 1.68
CA LEU A 228 3.67 -11.38 1.50
C LEU A 228 3.58 -10.94 0.03
N GLY A 229 2.43 -11.13 -0.60
CA GLY A 229 2.26 -10.74 -2.00
C GLY A 229 0.91 -11.13 -2.59
N ARG A 230 0.68 -10.75 -3.85
CA ARG A 230 -0.52 -11.15 -4.60
C ARG A 230 -0.36 -12.49 -5.34
N GLY A 231 0.88 -12.98 -5.45
CA GLY A 231 1.22 -14.20 -6.17
C GLY A 231 0.58 -15.43 -5.52
N HIS A 232 0.41 -16.49 -6.31
CA HIS A 232 -0.03 -17.77 -5.75
C HIS A 232 1.08 -18.42 -4.90
N GLU A 233 2.34 -18.09 -5.16
CA GLU A 233 3.49 -18.53 -4.36
C GLU A 233 3.70 -17.76 -3.03
N SER A 234 2.79 -16.87 -2.65
CA SER A 234 2.87 -16.13 -1.38
C SER A 234 2.16 -16.87 -0.25
N ASP A 235 2.80 -16.99 0.91
CA ASP A 235 2.17 -17.58 2.10
C ASP A 235 0.95 -16.77 2.56
N VAL A 236 1.07 -15.44 2.55
CA VAL A 236 -0.07 -14.53 2.76
C VAL A 236 -0.42 -13.89 1.43
N ARG A 237 -1.47 -14.44 0.81
CA ARG A 237 -1.96 -13.95 -0.47
C ARG A 237 -2.93 -12.79 -0.29
N ILE A 238 -2.56 -11.63 -0.84
CA ILE A 238 -3.38 -10.42 -0.87
C ILE A 238 -3.65 -10.07 -2.32
N ALA A 239 -4.82 -10.44 -2.82
CA ALA A 239 -5.21 -10.30 -4.22
C ALA A 239 -5.58 -8.85 -4.60
N ASP A 240 -4.66 -7.90 -4.43
CA ASP A 240 -4.81 -6.50 -4.86
C ASP A 240 -3.77 -6.14 -5.94
N VAL A 241 -4.21 -5.37 -6.94
CA VAL A 241 -3.40 -4.98 -8.09
C VAL A 241 -2.24 -4.04 -7.74
N SER A 242 -2.33 -3.32 -6.62
CA SER A 242 -1.26 -2.47 -6.09
C SER A 242 -0.20 -3.25 -5.32
N ILE A 243 -0.37 -4.54 -5.11
CA ILE A 243 0.61 -5.41 -4.44
C ILE A 243 1.39 -6.18 -5.51
N SER A 244 2.68 -6.39 -5.25
CA SER A 244 3.57 -7.15 -6.15
C SER A 244 3.32 -8.65 -5.96
N ARG A 245 3.66 -9.48 -6.96
CA ARG A 245 3.53 -10.95 -6.82
C ARG A 245 4.30 -11.46 -5.61
N TRP A 246 5.54 -10.99 -5.47
CA TRP A 246 6.36 -11.06 -4.28
C TRP A 246 6.63 -9.61 -3.85
N HIS A 247 6.10 -9.19 -2.71
CA HIS A 247 6.13 -7.77 -2.31
C HIS A 247 7.05 -7.55 -1.12
N ALA A 248 6.91 -8.37 -0.09
CA ALA A 248 7.73 -8.30 1.11
C ALA A 248 7.92 -9.67 1.72
N THR A 249 8.92 -9.81 2.59
CA THR A 249 9.11 -10.99 3.42
C THR A 249 9.18 -10.61 4.88
N VAL A 250 8.66 -11.50 5.73
CA VAL A 250 8.88 -11.41 7.17
C VAL A 250 9.70 -12.61 7.61
N SER A 251 10.79 -12.37 8.31
CA SER A 251 11.63 -13.41 8.92
C SER A 251 11.61 -13.28 10.44
N PHE A 252 11.91 -14.37 11.12
CA PHE A 252 12.16 -14.37 12.56
C PHE A 252 13.66 -14.60 12.78
N THR A 253 14.32 -13.64 13.42
CA THR A 253 15.77 -13.70 13.68
C THR A 253 16.06 -14.49 14.95
N GLU A 254 17.27 -15.04 15.06
CA GLU A 254 17.76 -15.72 16.28
C GLU A 254 17.64 -14.84 17.54
N ASP A 255 17.74 -13.52 17.40
CA ASP A 255 17.54 -12.55 18.50
C ASP A 255 16.08 -12.42 18.98
N GLY A 256 15.15 -13.24 18.48
CA GLY A 256 13.74 -13.21 18.88
C GLY A 256 12.91 -12.08 18.24
N ARG A 257 13.33 -11.54 17.09
CA ARG A 257 12.70 -10.38 16.45
C ARG A 257 12.08 -10.72 15.11
N PHE A 258 10.90 -10.16 14.84
CA PHE A 258 10.28 -10.20 13.52
C PHE A 258 10.84 -9.07 12.65
N VAL A 259 11.35 -9.40 11.48
CA VAL A 259 12.01 -8.47 10.57
C VAL A 259 11.31 -8.45 9.22
N LEU A 260 10.92 -7.26 8.76
CA LEU A 260 10.22 -7.01 7.51
C LEU A 260 11.17 -6.44 6.46
N GLU A 261 11.16 -7.03 5.27
CA GLU A 261 12.00 -6.64 4.14
C GLU A 261 11.17 -6.42 2.87
N ASP A 262 11.46 -5.35 2.13
CA ASP A 262 10.82 -5.04 0.84
C ASP A 262 11.54 -5.76 -0.30
N HIS A 263 10.81 -6.52 -1.12
CA HIS A 263 11.36 -7.20 -2.31
C HIS A 263 11.18 -6.35 -3.56
N ASN A 264 11.78 -5.17 -3.53
CA ASN A 264 11.81 -4.21 -4.64
C ASN A 264 10.41 -3.94 -5.24
N SER A 265 9.42 -3.80 -4.35
CA SER A 265 8.02 -3.76 -4.74
C SER A 265 7.68 -2.51 -5.56
N LYS A 266 6.66 -2.57 -6.43
CA LYS A 266 6.34 -1.44 -7.34
C LYS A 266 6.07 -0.12 -6.60
N PHE A 267 5.36 -0.19 -5.47
CA PHE A 267 4.95 0.99 -4.70
C PHE A 267 5.62 1.11 -3.34
N GLY A 268 6.55 0.21 -3.03
CA GLY A 268 7.21 0.15 -1.73
C GLY A 268 6.36 -0.53 -0.66
N THR A 269 7.07 -1.11 0.30
CA THR A 269 6.57 -1.46 1.62
C THR A 269 6.83 -0.29 2.55
N LEU A 270 5.80 0.15 3.26
CA LEU A 270 5.89 1.30 4.16
C LEU A 270 5.44 0.97 5.57
N VAL A 271 6.04 1.62 6.57
CA VAL A 271 5.60 1.53 7.98
C VAL A 271 5.21 2.91 8.48
N ALA A 272 4.06 3.00 9.15
CA ALA A 272 3.63 4.24 9.79
C ALA A 272 4.64 4.68 10.86
N LEU A 273 5.05 5.94 10.82
CA LEU A 273 5.88 6.53 11.85
C LEU A 273 5.05 6.75 13.13
N ARG A 274 5.25 5.89 14.14
CA ARG A 274 4.53 5.97 15.42
C ARG A 274 5.31 6.67 16.53
N ARG A 275 6.63 6.59 16.50
CA ARG A 275 7.53 7.22 17.46
C ARG A 275 8.45 8.19 16.74
N PRO A 276 8.87 9.29 17.38
CA PRO A 276 9.89 10.15 16.82
C PRO A 276 11.14 9.34 16.49
N ARG A 277 11.70 9.54 15.30
CA ARG A 277 12.94 8.88 14.87
C ARG A 277 14.00 9.92 14.62
N VAL A 278 15.16 9.70 15.23
CA VAL A 278 16.35 10.49 14.98
C VAL A 278 16.85 10.12 13.59
N ILE A 279 17.13 11.12 12.78
CA ILE A 279 17.84 10.96 11.53
C ILE A 279 19.32 10.92 11.93
N GLU A 280 19.84 9.71 12.15
CA GLU A 280 21.26 9.50 12.41
C GLU A 280 22.02 9.72 11.13
N ALA A 281 22.49 10.94 11.04
CA ALA A 281 23.05 11.48 9.84
C ALA A 281 24.58 11.54 10.07
N ALA A 282 25.16 10.41 10.48
CA ALA A 282 26.60 10.29 10.57
C ALA A 282 27.13 10.09 9.14
N PRO A 283 28.25 10.76 8.76
CA PRO A 283 28.95 10.39 7.53
C PRO A 283 29.26 8.90 7.60
N PRO A 284 29.13 8.16 6.48
CA PRO A 284 29.49 6.75 6.47
C PRO A 284 30.91 6.57 7.01
N PRO A 285 31.18 5.53 7.81
CA PRO A 285 32.53 5.26 8.27
C PRO A 285 33.47 5.21 7.06
N VAL A 286 34.62 5.87 7.17
CA VAL A 286 35.62 5.92 6.10
C VAL A 286 35.91 4.47 5.70
N PRO A 287 35.66 4.07 4.44
CA PRO A 287 35.91 2.69 4.03
C PRO A 287 37.39 2.36 4.22
N ALA A 288 37.68 1.18 4.75
CA ALA A 288 39.02 0.62 4.72
C ALA A 288 39.47 0.49 3.25
N GLU A 289 40.78 0.65 2.99
CA GLU A 289 41.34 0.58 1.64
C GLU A 289 40.85 -0.67 0.89
N GLY A 290 40.15 -0.47 -0.24
CA GLY A 290 39.61 -1.54 -1.08
C GLY A 290 38.15 -1.94 -0.83
N ALA A 291 37.46 -1.34 0.15
CA ALA A 291 36.03 -1.58 0.40
C ALA A 291 35.13 -0.52 -0.23
N GLU A 292 33.98 -0.95 -0.76
CA GLU A 292 32.94 -0.06 -1.27
C GLU A 292 32.44 0.89 -0.15
N ALA A 293 32.35 2.19 -0.43
CA ALA A 293 31.91 3.17 0.57
C ALA A 293 30.49 2.84 1.06
N PRO A 294 30.23 2.77 2.38
CA PRO A 294 28.89 2.54 2.88
C PRO A 294 27.97 3.66 2.38
N LYS A 295 26.83 3.33 1.75
CA LYS A 295 25.84 4.34 1.38
C LYS A 295 25.36 5.03 2.66
N ALA A 296 25.41 6.36 2.68
CA ALA A 296 24.90 7.13 3.80
C ALA A 296 23.43 6.75 4.06
N PRO A 297 23.00 6.68 5.33
CA PRO A 297 21.63 6.30 5.66
C PRO A 297 20.67 7.33 5.07
N VAL A 298 19.83 6.89 4.13
CA VAL A 298 18.79 7.72 3.52
C VAL A 298 17.45 7.36 4.15
N LEU A 299 16.79 8.34 4.74
CA LEU A 299 15.45 8.16 5.25
C LEU A 299 14.44 8.68 4.21
N THR A 300 13.67 7.76 3.64
CA THR A 300 12.56 8.11 2.74
C THR A 300 11.23 8.07 3.49
N VAL A 301 10.50 9.18 3.48
CA VAL A 301 9.21 9.34 4.16
C VAL A 301 8.15 9.82 3.17
N GLN A 302 7.01 9.12 3.11
CA GLN A 302 5.84 9.54 2.37
C GLN A 302 4.85 10.27 3.29
N ALA A 303 4.39 11.45 2.87
CA ALA A 303 3.28 12.19 3.47
C ALA A 303 2.20 12.45 2.40
N GLY A 304 1.07 11.74 2.50
CA GLY A 304 0.04 11.78 1.45
C GLY A 304 0.56 11.21 0.13
N ARG A 305 0.64 12.04 -0.92
CA ARG A 305 1.18 11.67 -2.24
C ARG A 305 2.64 12.10 -2.44
N THR A 306 3.17 12.88 -1.50
CA THR A 306 4.53 13.42 -1.59
C THR A 306 5.50 12.48 -0.90
N VAL A 307 6.64 12.24 -1.52
CA VAL A 307 7.73 11.44 -0.97
C VAL A 307 8.92 12.36 -0.73
N PHE A 308 9.43 12.36 0.49
CA PHE A 308 10.61 13.09 0.92
C PHE A 308 11.75 12.11 1.07
N ARG A 309 12.84 12.33 0.35
CA ARG A 309 14.09 11.59 0.52
C ARG A 309 15.03 12.50 1.33
N ILE A 310 15.38 12.08 2.53
CA ILE A 310 16.16 12.88 3.47
C ILE A 310 17.52 12.21 3.61
N SER A 311 18.54 12.87 3.07
CA SER A 311 19.94 12.49 3.19
C SER A 311 20.72 13.66 3.76
N ARG A 312 21.82 13.36 4.47
CA ARG A 312 22.74 14.37 4.98
C ARG A 312 23.94 14.63 4.10
N ASP A 313 24.14 13.77 3.10
CA ASP A 313 25.03 14.08 2.00
C ASP A 313 24.49 15.36 1.38
N VAL A 314 25.16 16.47 1.67
CA VAL A 314 25.22 17.58 0.73
C VAL A 314 25.62 16.89 -0.57
N PRO A 315 24.77 16.91 -1.63
CA PRO A 315 25.26 16.48 -2.93
C PRO A 315 26.60 17.19 -3.11
N PRO A 316 27.69 16.51 -3.54
CA PRO A 316 28.90 17.23 -3.92
C PRO A 316 28.43 18.45 -4.71
N PRO A 317 28.80 19.69 -4.32
CA PRO A 317 28.28 20.88 -4.98
C PRO A 317 28.35 20.57 -6.45
N LEU A 318 27.20 20.52 -7.13
CA LEU A 318 27.11 20.01 -8.50
C LEU A 318 28.24 20.69 -9.25
N LEU A 319 29.37 19.98 -9.40
CA LEU A 319 30.48 20.53 -10.13
C LEU A 319 29.82 20.71 -11.48
N PRO A 320 29.81 21.95 -12.03
CA PRO A 320 29.22 22.17 -13.34
C PRO A 320 29.76 21.04 -14.21
N PRO A 321 28.87 20.28 -14.91
CA PRO A 321 29.26 19.06 -15.58
C PRO A 321 30.56 19.33 -16.29
N ALA A 322 31.61 18.55 -15.99
CA ALA A 322 32.93 18.73 -16.58
C ALA A 322 32.68 18.95 -18.07
N ARG A 323 33.07 20.12 -18.59
CA ARG A 323 32.80 20.48 -19.98
C ARG A 323 33.22 19.26 -20.80
N PRO A 324 32.33 18.64 -21.58
CA PRO A 324 32.75 17.55 -22.44
C PRO A 324 33.93 18.06 -23.27
N ASP A 325 34.94 17.22 -23.45
CA ASP A 325 36.09 17.56 -24.28
C ASP A 325 35.57 18.16 -25.60
N PRO A 326 36.08 19.32 -26.03
CA PRO A 326 35.57 19.97 -27.23
C PRO A 326 35.71 19.01 -28.41
N VAL A 327 34.57 18.53 -28.92
CA VAL A 327 34.52 17.73 -30.13
C VAL A 327 34.86 18.67 -31.28
N VAL A 328 36.08 18.55 -31.80
CA VAL A 328 36.54 19.33 -32.95
C VAL A 328 35.85 18.78 -34.19
N ILE A 329 34.81 19.47 -34.66
CA ILE A 329 34.20 19.21 -35.97
C ILE A 329 35.13 19.82 -37.02
N GLN A 330 35.71 18.99 -37.88
CA GLN A 330 36.55 19.46 -38.98
C GLN A 330 35.72 20.31 -39.95
N GLU A 331 36.26 21.46 -40.37
CA GLU A 331 35.63 22.32 -41.37
C GLU A 331 35.47 21.54 -42.68
N GLY A 332 34.22 21.36 -43.13
CA GLY A 332 33.86 20.56 -44.30
C GLY A 332 33.08 19.26 -44.00
N ALA A 333 32.83 18.93 -42.73
CA ALA A 333 32.03 17.75 -42.36
C ALA A 333 30.58 17.83 -42.87
N SER A 334 30.05 16.69 -43.34
CA SER A 334 28.69 16.61 -43.87
C SER A 334 27.64 16.78 -42.75
N VAL A 335 26.41 17.14 -43.11
CA VAL A 335 25.29 17.26 -42.15
C VAL A 335 25.07 15.96 -41.37
N ALA A 336 25.37 14.81 -41.97
CA ALA A 336 25.29 13.50 -41.30
C ALA A 336 26.36 13.34 -40.20
N ASP A 337 27.58 13.81 -40.45
CA ASP A 337 28.69 13.72 -39.51
C ASP A 337 28.48 14.67 -38.31
N GLN A 338 27.91 15.85 -38.57
CA GLN A 338 27.50 16.79 -37.53
C GLN A 338 26.40 16.20 -36.64
N ASN A 339 25.40 15.55 -37.24
CA ASN A 339 24.33 14.89 -36.49
C ASN A 339 24.83 13.69 -35.67
N ALA A 340 25.82 12.94 -36.19
CA ALA A 340 26.47 11.86 -35.44
C ALA A 340 27.26 12.38 -34.23
N ALA A 341 27.98 13.50 -34.38
CA ALA A 341 28.70 14.14 -33.27
C ALA A 341 27.73 14.63 -32.17
N VAL A 342 26.61 15.23 -32.54
CA VAL A 342 25.55 15.65 -31.60
C VAL A 342 24.92 14.45 -30.88
N ALA A 343 24.70 13.34 -31.59
CA ALA A 343 24.17 12.11 -30.99
C ALA A 343 25.15 11.48 -30.00
N MET A 344 26.46 11.52 -30.28
CA MET A 344 27.49 11.03 -29.34
C MET A 344 27.59 11.91 -28.09
N ILE A 345 27.51 13.24 -28.23
CA ILE A 345 27.44 14.17 -27.09
C ILE A 345 26.19 13.91 -26.23
N ALA A 346 25.04 13.67 -26.87
CA ALA A 346 23.79 13.35 -26.18
C ALA A 346 23.83 11.99 -25.46
N ALA A 347 24.55 10.99 -26.01
CA ALA A 347 24.74 9.69 -25.39
C ALA A 347 25.64 9.75 -24.14
N GLN A 348 26.63 10.65 -24.13
CA GLN A 348 27.58 10.82 -23.02
C GLN A 348 26.96 11.47 -21.77
N LEU A 349 25.84 12.20 -21.92
CA LEU A 349 25.27 13.09 -20.88
C LEU A 349 24.00 12.56 -20.18
N GLY A 350 23.55 11.33 -20.46
CA GLY A 350 22.48 10.65 -19.71
C GLY A 350 21.05 11.20 -19.90
N ASN A 351 20.09 10.55 -19.23
CA ASN A 351 18.64 10.66 -19.51
C ASN A 351 18.01 12.05 -19.27
N ASP A 352 18.60 12.91 -18.46
CA ASP A 352 18.05 14.25 -18.19
C ASP A 352 18.24 15.23 -19.37
N TYR A 353 19.22 14.97 -20.25
CA TYR A 353 19.44 15.78 -21.46
C TYR A 353 18.54 15.41 -22.63
N ARG A 354 17.91 14.23 -22.63
CA ARG A 354 17.01 13.81 -23.71
C ARG A 354 15.73 14.66 -23.76
N ALA A 355 15.24 15.06 -22.58
CA ALA A 355 14.13 16.01 -22.46
C ALA A 355 14.55 17.44 -22.87
N ALA A 356 15.76 17.87 -22.51
CA ALA A 356 16.30 19.18 -22.89
C ALA A 356 16.59 19.27 -24.41
N ALA A 357 17.09 18.20 -25.03
CA ALA A 357 17.33 18.10 -26.47
C ALA A 357 16.01 18.15 -27.26
N LEU A 358 14.97 17.45 -26.79
CA LEU A 358 13.63 17.54 -27.38
C LEU A 358 13.02 18.94 -27.22
N ALA A 359 13.26 19.62 -26.09
CA ALA A 359 12.82 21.00 -25.90
C ALA A 359 13.55 21.98 -26.83
N LEU A 360 14.86 21.82 -27.02
CA LEU A 360 15.67 22.64 -27.93
C LEU A 360 15.27 22.42 -29.39
N GLN A 361 15.03 21.15 -29.79
CA GLN A 361 14.55 20.82 -31.12
C GLN A 361 13.19 21.46 -31.41
N ARG A 362 12.28 21.46 -30.42
CA ARG A 362 10.98 22.13 -30.53
C ARG A 362 11.12 23.65 -30.65
N GLN A 363 12.08 24.26 -29.96
CA GLN A 363 12.36 25.70 -30.06
C GLN A 363 12.94 26.09 -31.44
N GLN A 364 13.83 25.27 -32.00
CA GLN A 364 14.37 25.48 -33.35
C GLN A 364 13.29 25.34 -34.43
N GLN A 365 12.36 24.39 -34.28
CA GLN A 365 11.21 24.27 -35.19
C GLN A 365 10.29 25.50 -35.15
N LEU A 366 10.06 26.07 -33.96
CA LEU A 366 9.29 27.30 -33.82
C LEU A 366 9.99 28.50 -34.44
N GLN A 367 11.31 28.61 -34.30
CA GLN A 367 12.10 29.67 -34.95
C GLN A 367 12.09 29.53 -36.47
N GLN A 368 12.20 28.31 -37.01
CA GLN A 368 12.07 28.08 -38.46
C GLN A 368 10.67 28.42 -38.98
N GLN A 369 9.61 28.12 -38.23
CA GLN A 369 8.25 28.54 -38.60
C GLN A 369 8.09 30.06 -38.59
N GLN A 370 8.66 30.76 -37.59
CA GLN A 370 8.64 32.22 -37.56
C GLN A 370 9.39 32.83 -38.74
N GLN A 371 10.58 32.34 -39.07
CA GLN A 371 11.34 32.83 -40.23
C GLN A 371 10.60 32.57 -41.54
N GLN A 372 9.92 31.43 -41.69
CA GLN A 372 9.09 31.17 -42.86
C GLN A 372 7.89 32.11 -42.95
N GLN A 373 7.26 32.43 -41.81
CA GLN A 373 6.16 33.41 -41.77
C GLN A 373 6.65 34.82 -42.11
N GLU A 374 7.80 35.23 -41.58
CA GLU A 374 8.41 36.53 -41.90
C GLU A 374 8.77 36.63 -43.39
N GLN A 375 9.35 35.57 -43.98
CA GLN A 375 9.64 35.55 -45.42
C GLN A 375 8.37 35.61 -46.28
N GLN A 376 7.30 34.90 -45.90
CA GLN A 376 6.01 35.01 -46.60
C GLN A 376 5.41 36.40 -46.48
N GLN A 377 5.54 37.04 -45.32
CA GLN A 377 5.04 38.39 -45.09
C GLN A 377 5.85 39.43 -45.87
N GLN A 378 7.17 39.26 -45.96
CA GLN A 378 8.06 40.10 -46.78
C GLN A 378 7.70 39.97 -48.27
N GLN A 379 7.50 38.74 -48.78
CA GLN A 379 7.06 38.52 -50.16
C GLN A 379 5.67 39.11 -50.44
N GLN A 380 4.75 39.07 -49.47
CA GLN A 380 3.46 39.74 -49.60
C GLN A 380 3.60 41.26 -49.66
N ILE A 381 4.54 41.85 -48.91
CA ILE A 381 4.83 43.29 -48.96
C ILE A 381 5.49 43.65 -50.30
N GLU A 382 6.48 42.90 -50.77
CA GLU A 382 7.14 43.10 -52.07
C GLU A 382 6.12 43.04 -53.22
N ASN A 383 5.27 42.01 -53.26
CA ASN A 383 4.19 41.90 -54.26
C ASN A 383 3.18 43.06 -54.19
N ARG A 384 3.00 43.69 -53.02
CA ARG A 384 2.12 44.86 -52.86
C ARG A 384 2.79 46.18 -53.25
N THR A 385 4.12 46.21 -53.28
CA THR A 385 4.92 47.39 -53.62
C THR A 385 5.21 47.43 -55.12
N GLU A 386 5.36 46.27 -55.76
CA GLU A 386 5.49 46.14 -57.23
C GLU A 386 4.15 46.31 -57.98
N GLY A 387 3.02 46.29 -57.27
CA GLY A 387 1.67 46.49 -57.83
C GLY A 387 1.15 47.93 -57.81
N ARG A 388 2.01 48.93 -57.56
CA ARG A 388 1.63 50.35 -57.51
C ARG A 388 2.13 51.07 -58.77
N PRO A 389 1.28 51.28 -59.81
CA PRO A 389 1.67 52.06 -60.98
C PRO A 389 1.89 53.54 -60.60
N ASP A 390 2.90 54.15 -61.23
CA ASP A 390 3.22 55.58 -61.18
C ASP A 390 2.13 56.41 -61.87
N ASP A 391 0.99 56.63 -61.19
CA ASP A 391 -0.06 57.54 -61.65
C ASP A 391 0.21 59.00 -61.20
N GLU A 392 1.43 59.51 -61.40
CA GLU A 392 1.75 60.95 -61.27
C GLU A 392 2.13 61.63 -62.61
N GLU A 393 1.97 60.93 -63.74
CA GLU A 393 2.23 61.49 -65.08
C GLU A 393 0.97 61.75 -65.92
N GLU A 394 -0.23 61.42 -65.43
CA GLU A 394 -1.51 61.63 -66.16
C GLU A 394 -2.30 62.90 -65.72
N GLN A 395 -1.72 63.74 -64.86
CA GLN A 395 -2.31 65.03 -64.44
C GLN A 395 -1.58 66.28 -64.96
N ARG A 396 -0.57 66.13 -65.82
CA ARG A 396 0.08 67.27 -66.51
C ARG A 396 -0.34 67.47 -67.96
N GLN A 397 -1.19 66.59 -68.51
CA GLN A 397 -1.69 66.72 -69.90
C GLN A 397 -3.14 67.24 -70.01
N ASN A 398 -3.78 67.62 -68.90
CA ASN A 398 -5.11 68.24 -68.90
C ASN A 398 -5.11 69.78 -68.69
N ASP A 399 -3.94 70.42 -68.63
CA ASP A 399 -3.80 71.89 -68.55
C ASP A 399 -3.28 72.55 -69.85
N GLU A 400 -3.17 71.80 -70.96
CA GLU A 400 -2.84 72.33 -72.30
C GLU A 400 -3.97 72.13 -73.34
N GLN A 401 -5.21 72.05 -72.89
CA GLN A 401 -6.39 72.36 -73.70
C GLN A 401 -7.38 73.25 -72.92
N GLN A 402 -6.99 74.52 -72.75
CA GLN A 402 -7.90 75.67 -72.78
C GLN A 402 -7.24 76.87 -73.46
#